data_AF-A0A142VBK0-F1
#
_entry.id   AF-A0A142VBK0-F1
#
_cell.length_a   1.000
_cell.length_b   1.000
_cell.length_c   1.000
_cell.angle_alpha   90.00
_cell.angle_beta   90.00
_cell.angle_gamma   90.00
#
_symmetry.space_group_name_H-M   'P 1'
#
loop_
_entity.id
_entity.type
_entity.pdbx_description
1 polymer ?
#
loop_
_entity_poly.entity_id
_entity_poly.type
_entity_poly.pdbx_seq_one_letter_code
_entity_poly.pdbx_strand_id
1 'polypeptide(L)'
;MVWNDNETDRQIEQIINILEKQPELLNTGLNQPLKFHAREANLAVGQAQLMLVNEQETELFVLEIVPAEATAEDVGRLLAYVEWLGKTLLNIPVQQELSGQPNWYRSGSFKKLAKIQGIMLAHSFSEASLCAANACPNLFMRKYAFSLKITPADSE
;
A
#
# COMPACT_ATOMS: atom_id res chain seq x y z
N MET A 1 23.99 -14.89 -12.56
CA MET A 1 23.81 -13.77 -11.62
C MET A 1 22.34 -13.76 -11.22
N VAL A 2 22.01 -14.34 -10.07
CA VAL A 2 20.65 -14.39 -9.51
C VAL A 2 20.83 -14.17 -8.00
N TRP A 3 21.16 -12.95 -7.59
CA TRP A 3 21.47 -12.61 -6.18
C TRP A 3 20.80 -11.30 -5.71
N ASN A 4 20.20 -10.48 -6.60
CA ASN A 4 19.61 -9.19 -6.20
C ASN A 4 18.10 -9.24 -5.87
N ASP A 5 17.35 -10.17 -6.45
CA ASP A 5 15.89 -10.20 -6.27
C ASP A 5 15.51 -10.59 -4.83
N ASN A 6 16.25 -11.54 -4.24
CA ASN A 6 16.01 -12.01 -2.87
C ASN A 6 16.27 -10.96 -1.78
N GLU A 7 17.19 -10.01 -1.99
CA GLU A 7 17.50 -9.00 -0.97
C GLU A 7 16.43 -7.90 -0.95
N THR A 8 15.98 -7.51 -2.15
CA THR A 8 14.91 -6.53 -2.35
C THR A 8 13.60 -7.02 -1.76
N ASP A 9 13.22 -8.27 -2.04
CA ASP A 9 11.99 -8.88 -1.52
C ASP A 9 12.04 -9.00 0.02
N ARG A 10 13.20 -9.40 0.58
CA ARG A 10 13.39 -9.45 2.05
C ARG A 10 13.25 -8.09 2.70
N GLN A 11 13.74 -7.02 2.08
CA GLN A 11 13.59 -5.66 2.61
C GLN A 11 12.12 -5.22 2.62
N ILE A 12 11.38 -5.50 1.53
CA ILE A 12 9.95 -5.21 1.43
C ILE A 12 9.19 -5.97 2.52
N GLU A 13 9.44 -7.28 2.68
CA GLU A 13 8.82 -8.09 3.73
C GLU A 13 9.11 -7.57 5.14
N GLN A 14 10.35 -7.14 5.42
CA GLN A 14 10.70 -6.56 6.70
C GLN A 14 9.92 -5.27 6.98
N ILE A 15 9.79 -4.39 5.98
CA ILE A 15 9.01 -3.16 6.10
C ILE A 15 7.53 -3.49 6.34
N ILE A 16 6.97 -4.44 5.59
CA ILE A 16 5.59 -4.91 5.79
C ILE A 16 5.40 -5.42 7.22
N ASN A 17 6.27 -6.32 7.69
CA ASN A 17 6.20 -6.89 9.04
C ASN A 17 6.24 -5.82 10.15
N ILE A 18 6.98 -4.73 9.95
CA ILE A 18 7.01 -3.58 10.87
C ILE A 18 5.67 -2.84 10.82
N LEU A 19 5.18 -2.53 9.62
CA LEU A 19 3.95 -1.75 9.42
C LEU A 19 2.68 -2.52 9.81
N GLU A 20 2.68 -3.85 9.75
CA GLU A 20 1.61 -4.68 10.29
C GLU A 20 1.50 -4.54 11.82
N LYS A 21 2.64 -4.45 12.51
CA LYS A 21 2.71 -4.33 13.98
C LYS A 21 2.56 -2.89 14.46
N GLN A 22 2.99 -1.93 13.65
CA GLN A 22 3.08 -0.51 13.99
C GLN A 22 2.59 0.36 12.82
N PRO A 23 1.31 0.26 12.42
CA PRO A 23 0.76 1.07 11.32
C PRO A 23 0.81 2.58 11.62
N GLU A 24 0.91 2.96 12.89
CA GLU A 24 1.05 4.35 13.33
C GLU A 24 2.32 5.06 12.81
N LEU A 25 3.32 4.30 12.38
CA LEU A 25 4.51 4.83 11.71
C LEU A 25 4.16 5.59 10.41
N LEU A 26 2.99 5.33 9.83
CA LEU A 26 2.47 6.00 8.65
C LEU A 26 1.63 7.25 8.98
N ASN A 27 1.18 7.43 10.22
CA ASN A 27 0.26 8.51 10.63
C ASN A 27 0.88 9.91 10.54
N THR A 28 2.19 10.03 10.38
CA THR A 28 2.85 11.34 10.24
C THR A 28 2.48 11.95 8.88
N GLY A 29 1.44 12.78 8.86
CA GLY A 29 0.85 13.40 7.67
C GLY A 29 -0.57 12.93 7.33
N LEU A 30 -0.99 11.80 7.90
CA LEU A 30 -2.38 11.32 7.87
C LEU A 30 -2.99 11.64 9.24
N ASN A 31 -3.91 12.59 9.30
CA ASN A 31 -4.55 13.05 10.55
C ASN A 31 -5.52 12.02 11.16
N GLN A 32 -5.27 10.73 10.97
CA GLN A 32 -6.08 9.63 11.47
C GLN A 32 -5.23 8.37 11.68
N PRO A 33 -5.55 7.55 12.68
CA PRO A 33 -4.90 6.26 12.89
C PRO A 33 -5.30 5.24 11.81
N LEU A 34 -4.32 4.46 11.38
CA LEU A 34 -4.48 3.36 10.44
C LEU A 34 -4.45 1.99 11.14
N LYS A 35 -5.18 1.03 10.57
CA LYS A 35 -5.23 -0.38 10.97
C LYS A 35 -4.87 -1.25 9.78
N PHE A 36 -4.13 -2.32 10.05
CA PHE A 36 -3.88 -3.36 9.05
C PHE A 36 -5.18 -3.99 8.55
N HIS A 37 -5.28 -4.22 7.24
CA HIS A 37 -6.43 -4.88 6.63
C HIS A 37 -6.04 -6.15 5.86
N ALA A 38 -5.05 -6.05 4.97
CA ALA A 38 -4.58 -7.18 4.17
C ALA A 38 -3.16 -6.95 3.65
N ARG A 39 -2.48 -8.06 3.29
CA ARG A 39 -1.20 -8.08 2.58
C ARG A 39 -1.35 -8.80 1.25
N GLU A 40 -0.50 -8.48 0.29
CA GLU A 40 -0.40 -9.17 -1.00
C GLU A 40 -1.77 -9.38 -1.67
N ALA A 41 -2.57 -8.31 -1.68
CA ALA A 41 -3.92 -8.35 -2.19
C ALA A 41 -3.88 -8.46 -3.72
N ASN A 42 -4.22 -9.65 -4.22
CA ASN A 42 -4.37 -9.87 -5.66
C ASN A 42 -5.57 -9.08 -6.18
N LEU A 43 -5.30 -8.14 -7.07
CA LEU A 43 -6.26 -7.32 -7.82
C LEU A 43 -6.29 -7.81 -9.27
N ALA A 44 -7.32 -7.44 -10.04
CA ALA A 44 -7.36 -7.78 -11.47
C ALA A 44 -6.25 -7.08 -12.28
N VAL A 45 -5.64 -6.03 -11.72
CA VAL A 45 -4.65 -5.16 -12.36
C VAL A 45 -3.23 -5.33 -11.80
N GLY A 46 -3.02 -6.26 -10.85
CA GLY A 46 -1.74 -6.49 -10.20
C GLY A 46 -1.90 -6.99 -8.77
N GLN A 47 -0.84 -6.88 -7.96
CA GLN A 47 -0.86 -7.24 -6.56
C GLN A 47 -0.47 -6.02 -5.74
N ALA A 48 -1.34 -5.62 -4.82
CA ALA A 48 -1.04 -4.56 -3.85
C ALA A 48 -0.31 -5.16 -2.65
N GLN A 49 0.82 -4.57 -2.27
CA GLN A 49 1.67 -5.12 -1.22
C GLN A 49 1.00 -5.08 0.17
N LEU A 50 0.41 -3.92 0.53
CA LEU A 50 -0.25 -3.76 1.81
C LEU A 50 -1.51 -2.90 1.69
N MET A 51 -2.55 -3.27 2.41
CA MET A 51 -3.81 -2.54 2.50
C MET A 51 -4.10 -2.21 3.96
N LEU A 52 -4.45 -0.96 4.22
CA LEU A 52 -4.77 -0.44 5.54
C LEU A 52 -6.13 0.26 5.50
N VAL A 53 -6.83 0.30 6.62
CA VAL A 53 -8.07 1.06 6.77
C VAL A 53 -7.92 2.06 7.91
N ASN A 54 -8.59 3.21 7.83
CA ASN A 54 -8.69 4.07 9.01
C ASN A 54 -9.55 3.42 10.10
N GLU A 55 -9.48 3.94 11.32
CA GLU A 55 -10.24 3.43 12.46
C GLU A 55 -11.75 3.33 12.23
N GLN A 56 -12.30 4.26 11.46
CA GLN A 56 -13.73 4.35 11.15
C GLN A 56 -14.16 3.43 9.99
N GLU A 57 -13.21 2.78 9.32
CA GLU A 57 -13.41 1.95 8.12
C GLU A 57 -14.08 2.71 6.96
N THR A 58 -13.85 4.02 6.88
CA THR A 58 -14.37 4.90 5.82
C THR A 58 -13.36 5.14 4.70
N GLU A 59 -12.07 4.90 4.98
CA GLU A 59 -10.99 5.10 4.02
C GLU A 59 -10.09 3.87 3.96
N LEU A 60 -9.80 3.44 2.73
CA LEU A 60 -8.88 2.36 2.43
C LEU A 60 -7.62 2.95 1.82
N PHE A 61 -6.47 2.53 2.33
CA PHE A 61 -5.15 2.94 1.89
C PHE A 61 -4.45 1.76 1.24
N VAL A 62 -4.05 1.93 -0.02
CA VAL A 62 -3.20 1.00 -0.76
C VAL A 62 -1.77 1.48 -0.58
N LEU A 63 -0.90 0.65 -0.02
CA LEU A 63 0.48 0.99 0.24
C LEU A 63 1.38 0.18 -0.70
N GLU A 64 2.25 0.90 -1.42
CA GLU A 64 3.33 0.33 -2.22
C GLU A 64 4.69 0.79 -1.67
N ILE A 65 5.60 -0.16 -1.49
CA ILE A 65 6.94 0.00 -0.97
C ILE A 65 7.92 -0.20 -2.12
N VAL A 66 8.71 0.85 -2.38
CA VAL A 66 9.77 0.88 -3.38
C VAL A 66 11.10 1.02 -2.63
N PRO A 67 11.90 -0.04 -2.46
CA PRO A 67 13.13 0.01 -1.66
C PRO A 67 14.23 0.89 -2.28
N ALA A 68 14.06 1.33 -3.52
CA ALA A 68 14.96 2.21 -4.24
C ALA A 68 14.32 3.58 -4.51
N GLU A 69 14.81 4.26 -5.54
CA GLU A 69 14.16 5.45 -6.08
C GLU A 69 12.84 5.08 -6.77
N ALA A 70 11.74 5.69 -6.34
CA ALA A 70 10.46 5.52 -7.01
C ALA A 70 10.37 6.33 -8.31
N THR A 71 9.92 5.65 -9.34
CA THR A 71 9.78 6.12 -10.71
C THR A 71 8.34 6.55 -11.02
N ALA A 72 8.11 7.18 -12.17
CA ALA A 72 6.76 7.51 -12.62
C ALA A 72 5.91 6.24 -12.89
N GLU A 73 6.56 5.12 -13.23
CA GLU A 73 5.90 3.83 -13.42
C GLU A 73 5.32 3.30 -12.11
N ASP A 74 6.08 3.39 -11.01
CA ASP A 74 5.61 3.02 -9.68
C ASP A 74 4.37 3.81 -9.30
N VAL A 75 4.36 5.12 -9.61
CA VAL A 75 3.22 6.01 -9.32
C VAL A 75 2.02 5.59 -10.16
N GLY A 76 2.21 5.35 -11.45
CA GLY A 76 1.16 4.88 -12.34
C GLY A 76 0.54 3.55 -11.89
N ARG A 77 1.38 2.60 -11.44
CA ARG A 77 0.94 1.31 -10.91
C ARG A 77 0.05 1.47 -9.67
N LEU A 78 0.51 2.25 -8.69
CA LEU A 78 -0.28 2.51 -7.48
C LEU A 78 -1.61 3.22 -7.80
N LEU A 79 -1.61 4.19 -8.72
CA LEU A 79 -2.84 4.87 -9.14
C LEU A 79 -3.82 3.91 -9.84
N ALA A 80 -3.32 2.96 -10.65
CA ALA A 80 -4.14 1.95 -11.27
C ALA A 80 -4.83 1.05 -10.23
N TYR A 81 -4.14 0.71 -9.14
CA TYR A 81 -4.71 -0.06 -8.03
C TYR A 81 -5.81 0.72 -7.32
N VAL A 82 -5.55 1.99 -6.98
CA VAL A 82 -6.50 2.89 -6.32
C VAL A 82 -7.75 3.08 -7.18
N GLU A 83 -7.59 3.31 -8.49
CA GLU A 83 -8.71 3.49 -9.42
C GLU A 83 -9.53 2.21 -9.57
N TRP A 84 -8.87 1.06 -9.74
CA TRP A 84 -9.56 -0.23 -9.88
C TRP A 84 -10.36 -0.56 -8.61
N LEU A 85 -9.76 -0.39 -7.43
CA LEU A 85 -10.45 -0.57 -6.15
C LEU A 85 -11.59 0.45 -6.00
N GLY A 86 -11.42 1.68 -6.45
CA GLY A 86 -12.46 2.71 -6.38
C GLY A 86 -13.69 2.30 -7.18
N LYS A 87 -13.47 1.80 -8.41
CA LYS A 87 -14.53 1.25 -9.26
C LYS A 87 -15.15 -0.01 -8.65
N THR A 88 -14.33 -0.89 -8.08
CA THR A 88 -14.75 -2.22 -7.65
C THR A 88 -15.37 -2.25 -6.27
N LEU A 89 -14.97 -1.40 -5.33
CA LEU A 89 -15.41 -1.43 -3.93
C LEU A 89 -16.45 -0.36 -3.59
N LEU A 90 -16.30 0.86 -4.11
CA LEU A 90 -17.22 1.97 -3.78
C LEU A 90 -18.54 1.88 -4.54
N ASN A 91 -18.57 1.16 -5.66
CA ASN A 91 -19.75 1.06 -6.53
C ASN A 91 -20.40 -0.33 -6.52
N ILE A 92 -20.13 -1.17 -5.51
CA ILE A 92 -20.75 -2.50 -5.42
C ILE A 92 -22.25 -2.33 -5.13
N PRO A 93 -23.15 -2.84 -5.98
CA PRO A 93 -24.57 -2.90 -5.66
C PRO A 93 -24.77 -3.83 -4.46
N VAL A 94 -25.56 -3.38 -3.47
CA VAL A 94 -25.86 -4.10 -2.21
C VAL A 94 -26.36 -5.55 -2.41
N GLN A 95 -26.77 -5.91 -3.63
CA GLN A 95 -27.40 -7.17 -4.01
C GLN A 95 -26.47 -8.19 -4.68
N GLN A 96 -25.20 -7.87 -4.97
CA GLN A 96 -24.27 -8.88 -5.46
C GLN A 96 -23.68 -9.68 -4.29
N GLU A 97 -24.10 -10.96 -4.17
CA GLU A 97 -23.37 -11.94 -3.38
C GLU A 97 -21.96 -12.08 -3.98
N LEU A 98 -20.95 -11.68 -3.20
CA LEU A 98 -19.54 -11.66 -3.57
C LEU A 98 -18.92 -13.07 -3.50
N SER A 99 -19.61 -14.04 -4.11
CA SER A 99 -19.08 -15.37 -4.36
C SER A 99 -17.94 -15.26 -5.38
N GLY A 100 -16.76 -15.78 -5.02
CA GLY A 100 -15.56 -15.74 -5.87
C GLY A 100 -14.60 -14.56 -5.68
N GLN A 101 -14.90 -13.61 -4.80
CA GLN A 101 -13.94 -12.53 -4.46
C GLN A 101 -12.78 -13.06 -3.58
N PRO A 102 -11.56 -12.50 -3.69
CA PRO A 102 -10.41 -12.89 -2.89
C PRO A 102 -10.69 -12.82 -1.38
N ASN A 103 -10.01 -13.66 -0.59
CA ASN A 103 -10.21 -13.74 0.86
C ASN A 103 -9.97 -12.41 1.60
N TRP A 104 -9.13 -11.51 1.05
CA TRP A 104 -8.89 -10.19 1.63
C TRP A 104 -10.16 -9.32 1.65
N TYR A 105 -11.10 -9.55 0.74
CA TYR A 105 -12.37 -8.81 0.70
C TYR A 105 -13.27 -9.12 1.92
N ARG A 106 -13.07 -10.27 2.58
CA ARG A 106 -13.95 -10.77 3.66
C ARG A 106 -13.55 -10.31 5.07
N SER A 107 -12.38 -9.69 5.25
CA SER A 107 -11.86 -9.31 6.56
C SER A 107 -12.43 -7.98 7.10
N GLY A 108 -13.22 -7.24 6.30
CA GLY A 108 -13.83 -5.98 6.70
C GLY A 108 -15.13 -5.67 5.95
N SER A 109 -16.01 -4.89 6.58
CA SER A 109 -17.24 -4.42 5.94
C SER A 109 -16.96 -3.12 5.17
N PHE A 110 -16.68 -3.20 3.86
CA PHE A 110 -16.54 -2.02 2.99
C PHE A 110 -17.83 -1.20 2.82
N LYS A 111 -18.92 -1.54 3.52
CA LYS A 111 -20.19 -0.78 3.49
C LYS A 111 -20.05 0.69 3.88
N LYS A 112 -19.07 1.03 4.72
CA LYS A 112 -18.78 2.41 5.16
C LYS A 112 -17.72 3.09 4.29
N LEU A 113 -17.10 2.35 3.39
CA LEU A 113 -15.98 2.83 2.59
C LEU A 113 -16.46 3.94 1.66
N ALA A 114 -15.86 5.12 1.79
CA ALA A 114 -16.19 6.30 1.03
C ALA A 114 -15.03 6.74 0.12
N LYS A 115 -13.80 6.37 0.46
CA LYS A 115 -12.60 6.84 -0.24
C LYS A 115 -11.51 5.78 -0.27
N ILE A 116 -10.75 5.78 -1.36
CA ILE A 116 -9.56 4.96 -1.54
C ILE A 116 -8.39 5.87 -1.87
N GLN A 117 -7.26 5.64 -1.22
CA GLN A 117 -6.07 6.48 -1.29
C GLN A 117 -4.84 5.58 -1.47
N GLY A 118 -3.81 6.11 -2.14
CA GLY A 118 -2.52 5.47 -2.30
C GLY A 118 -1.50 6.07 -1.36
N ILE A 119 -0.62 5.23 -0.80
CA ILE A 119 0.58 5.64 -0.09
C ILE A 119 1.76 4.98 -0.80
N MET A 120 2.74 5.78 -1.19
CA MET A 120 4.00 5.30 -1.73
C MET A 120 5.11 5.54 -0.72
N LEU A 121 5.76 4.47 -0.30
CA LEU A 121 6.97 4.51 0.51
C LEU A 121 8.18 4.23 -0.35
N ALA A 122 9.13 5.16 -0.42
CA ALA A 122 10.34 4.97 -1.22
C ALA A 122 11.62 5.47 -0.52
N HIS A 123 12.80 5.11 -1.05
CA HIS A 123 14.05 5.69 -0.55
C HIS A 123 14.18 7.15 -0.98
N SER A 124 13.98 7.36 -2.28
CA SER A 124 13.97 8.64 -2.95
C SER A 124 12.86 8.65 -4.01
N PHE A 125 12.67 9.81 -4.62
CA PHE A 125 11.68 10.02 -5.67
C PHE A 125 12.37 10.74 -6.82
N SER A 126 12.28 10.16 -8.01
CA SER A 126 12.70 10.83 -9.24
C SER A 126 11.86 12.09 -9.49
N GLU A 127 12.38 13.05 -10.25
CA GLU A 127 11.60 14.23 -10.66
C GLU A 127 10.32 13.84 -11.42
N ALA A 128 10.39 12.77 -12.21
CA ALA A 128 9.26 12.25 -12.96
C ALA A 128 8.16 11.70 -12.05
N SER A 129 8.50 11.00 -10.96
CA SER A 129 7.51 10.49 -10.01
C SER A 129 6.85 11.61 -9.21
N LEU A 130 7.62 12.61 -8.80
CA LEU A 130 7.09 13.82 -8.16
C LEU A 130 6.13 14.57 -9.08
N CYS A 131 6.48 14.71 -10.37
CA CYS A 131 5.62 15.31 -11.37
C CYS A 131 4.31 14.53 -11.56
N ALA A 132 4.41 13.20 -11.70
CA ALA A 132 3.24 12.32 -11.86
C ALA A 132 2.28 12.40 -10.66
N ALA A 133 2.80 12.53 -9.45
CA ALA A 133 2.00 12.59 -8.24
C ALA A 133 1.41 13.97 -7.90
N ASN A 134 1.99 15.05 -8.42
CA ASN A 134 1.58 16.42 -8.08
C ASN A 134 0.10 16.71 -8.40
N ALA A 135 -0.45 16.02 -9.41
CA ALA A 135 -1.86 16.13 -9.80
C ALA A 135 -2.78 15.10 -9.11
N CYS A 136 -2.26 14.31 -8.17
CA CYS A 136 -2.95 13.17 -7.59
C CYS A 136 -3.31 13.42 -6.11
N PRO A 137 -4.48 14.03 -5.81
CA PRO A 137 -4.88 14.36 -4.43
C PRO A 137 -5.15 13.14 -3.55
N ASN A 138 -5.24 11.95 -4.14
CA ASN A 138 -5.43 10.68 -3.43
C ASN A 138 -4.12 9.92 -3.22
N LEU A 139 -2.96 10.53 -3.46
CA LEU A 139 -1.66 9.89 -3.34
C LEU A 139 -0.79 10.60 -2.31
N PHE A 140 -0.29 9.86 -1.33
CA PHE A 140 0.72 10.31 -0.39
C PHE A 140 2.06 9.71 -0.77
N MET A 141 3.07 10.55 -0.97
CA MET A 141 4.44 10.10 -1.22
C MET A 141 5.29 10.35 -0.01
N ARG A 142 6.04 9.34 0.43
CA ARG A 142 6.84 9.43 1.63
C ARG A 142 8.15 8.68 1.54
N LYS A 143 9.22 9.34 1.98
CA LYS A 143 10.50 8.66 2.17
C LYS A 143 10.46 7.82 3.43
N TYR A 144 11.00 6.60 3.40
CA TYR A 144 11.22 5.87 4.64
C TYR A 144 12.35 6.55 5.44
N ALA A 145 12.04 6.96 6.67
CA ALA A 145 12.98 7.63 7.58
C ALA A 145 13.50 6.70 8.68
N PHE A 146 13.02 5.46 8.71
CA PHE A 146 13.50 4.45 9.65
C PHE A 146 14.92 4.11 9.23
N SER A 147 15.91 4.40 10.09
CA SER A 147 17.19 3.70 10.03
C SER A 147 16.87 2.23 10.30
N LEU A 148 16.49 1.49 9.26
CA LEU A 148 16.45 0.04 9.28
C LEU A 148 17.89 -0.38 9.57
N LYS A 149 18.23 -0.50 10.86
CA LYS A 149 19.29 -1.40 11.28
C LYS A 149 18.75 -2.77 10.93
N ILE A 150 18.90 -3.15 9.67
CA ILE A 150 18.77 -4.53 9.23
C ILE A 150 19.88 -5.21 9.99
N THR A 151 19.54 -5.77 11.16
CA THR A 151 20.43 -6.75 11.76
C THR A 151 20.51 -7.86 10.71
N PRO A 152 21.68 -8.12 10.12
CA PRO A 152 21.79 -9.23 9.20
C PRO A 152 21.30 -10.47 9.94
N ALA A 153 20.36 -11.19 9.33
CA ALA A 153 20.05 -12.53 9.77
C ALA A 153 21.37 -13.30 9.72
N ASP A 154 21.74 -13.87 10.86
CA ASP A 154 22.99 -14.60 11.14
C ASP A 154 24.20 -13.70 11.45
N SER A 155 24.24 -13.24 12.71
CA SER A 155 25.51 -13.16 13.45
C SER A 155 25.38 -14.19 14.57
N GLU A 156 25.94 -15.38 14.36
CA GLU A 156 26.16 -16.38 15.42
C GLU A 156 27.00 -15.81 16.57
#